data_AF-A0A1G5U5N8-F1
#
_entry.id   AF-A0A1G5U5N8-F1
#
_cell.length_a   1.000
_cell.length_b   1.000
_cell.length_c   1.000
_cell.angle_alpha   90.00
_cell.angle_beta   90.00
_cell.angle_gamma   90.00
#
_symmetry.space_group_name_H-M   'P 1'
#
loop_
_entity.id
_entity.type
_entity.pdbx_description
1 polymer ?
#
loop_
_entity_poly.entity_id
_entity_poly.type
_entity_poly.pdbx_seq_one_letter_code
_entity_poly.pdbx_strand_id
1 'polypeptide(L)'
;MSDELTEPVHWQGRQWAVTGYGIEALDGMYHVPFSEIPDAKAERPEWLDALCRRYGTDGDDLAAALKVARSIQADARDASKSAA
;
A
#
# COMPACT_ATOMS: atom_id res chain seq x y z
N MET A 1 -19.84 -8.85 -2.11
CA MET A 1 -19.87 -7.38 -2.24
C MET A 1 -18.42 -6.98 -2.25
N SER A 2 -17.94 -6.45 -3.37
CA SER A 2 -16.58 -5.91 -3.44
C SER A 2 -16.68 -4.50 -2.89
N ASP A 3 -16.02 -4.23 -1.77
CA ASP A 3 -15.86 -2.85 -1.33
C ASP A 3 -15.20 -2.05 -2.46
N GLU A 4 -15.78 -0.89 -2.76
CA GLU A 4 -15.35 -0.07 -3.89
C GLU A 4 -13.99 0.53 -3.55
N LEU A 5 -12.97 0.18 -4.33
CA LEU A 5 -11.61 0.68 -4.14
C LEU A 5 -11.58 2.19 -4.35
N THR A 6 -10.70 2.88 -3.61
CA THR A 6 -10.50 4.31 -3.83
C THR A 6 -9.89 4.54 -5.22
N GLU A 7 -10.47 5.45 -6.01
CA GLU A 7 -9.88 5.86 -7.29
C GLU A 7 -8.84 6.98 -7.08
N PRO A 8 -7.76 7.03 -7.88
CA PRO A 8 -7.39 6.07 -8.92
C PRO A 8 -6.77 4.79 -8.37
N VAL A 9 -7.05 3.64 -8.99
CA VAL A 9 -6.31 2.39 -8.72
C VAL A 9 -5.01 2.38 -9.51
N HIS A 10 -3.88 2.39 -8.81
CA HIS A 10 -2.54 2.38 -9.40
C HIS A 10 -2.01 0.97 -9.64
N TRP A 11 -2.44 0.00 -8.84
CA TRP A 11 -2.07 -1.40 -8.96
C TRP A 11 -3.09 -2.29 -8.25
N GLN A 12 -3.31 -3.50 -8.75
CA GLN A 12 -4.19 -4.48 -8.13
C GLN A 12 -3.58 -5.88 -8.22
N GLY A 13 -3.46 -6.52 -7.07
CA GLY A 13 -3.01 -7.89 -6.89
C GLY A 13 -4.15 -8.88 -6.63
N ARG A 14 -3.85 -9.97 -5.93
CA ARG A 14 -4.82 -11.02 -5.59
C ARG A 14 -5.68 -10.70 -4.38
N GLN A 15 -5.10 -10.00 -3.39
CA GLN A 15 -5.74 -9.64 -2.13
C GLN A 15 -5.60 -8.16 -1.82
N TRP A 16 -4.63 -7.47 -2.41
CA TRP A 16 -4.33 -6.07 -2.14
C TRP A 16 -4.40 -5.23 -3.41
N ALA A 17 -4.71 -3.95 -3.25
CA ALA A 17 -4.62 -2.93 -4.28
C ALA A 17 -3.86 -1.71 -3.74
N VAL A 18 -3.24 -0.97 -4.65
CA VAL A 18 -2.70 0.36 -4.37
C VAL A 18 -3.58 1.37 -5.07
N THR A 19 -4.08 2.33 -4.30
CA THR A 19 -5.10 3.29 -4.70
C THR A 19 -4.66 4.73 -4.41
N GLY A 20 -5.49 5.70 -4.76
CA GLY A 20 -5.28 7.11 -4.39
C GLY A 20 -5.20 7.36 -2.88
N TYR A 21 -5.75 6.44 -2.06
CA TYR A 21 -5.66 6.49 -0.61
C TYR A 21 -4.35 5.91 -0.07
N GLY A 22 -3.92 4.77 -0.62
CA GLY A 22 -2.78 4.01 -0.10
C GLY A 22 -2.86 2.55 -0.52
N ILE A 23 -2.75 1.63 0.42
CA ILE A 23 -2.93 0.19 0.18
C ILE A 23 -4.28 -0.23 0.76
N GLU A 24 -5.11 -0.91 -0.03
CA GLU A 24 -6.43 -1.38 0.37
C GLU A 24 -6.56 -2.87 0.09
N ALA A 25 -7.11 -3.62 1.04
CA ALA A 25 -7.46 -5.03 0.83
C ALA A 25 -8.71 -5.13 -0.04
N LEU A 26 -8.72 -6.07 -0.99
CA LEU A 26 -9.83 -6.30 -1.91
C LEU A 26 -11.10 -6.84 -1.23
N ASP A 27 -10.97 -7.32 0.00
CA ASP A 27 -12.08 -7.74 0.85
C ASP A 27 -12.66 -6.59 1.69
N GLY A 28 -12.13 -5.37 1.56
CA GLY A 28 -12.56 -4.17 2.29
C GLY A 28 -12.19 -4.14 3.77
N MET A 29 -11.48 -5.16 4.27
CA MET A 29 -11.23 -5.31 5.70
C MET A 29 -10.09 -4.44 6.23
N TYR A 30 -9.23 -3.96 5.34
CA TYR A 30 -7.98 -3.28 5.71
C TYR A 30 -7.60 -2.18 4.73
N HIS A 31 -7.40 -0.98 5.25
CA HIS A 31 -6.85 0.14 4.50
C HIS A 31 -5.63 0.69 5.25
N VAL A 32 -4.56 0.98 4.51
CA VAL A 32 -3.32 1.56 5.02
C VAL A 32 -3.06 2.84 4.22
N PRO A 33 -3.18 4.03 4.82
CA PRO A 33 -2.96 5.28 4.11
C PRO A 33 -1.48 5.44 3.76
N PHE A 34 -1.15 6.18 2.69
CA PHE A 34 0.24 6.49 2.33
C PHE A 34 1.05 7.08 3.49
N SER A 35 0.44 7.86 4.39
CA SER A 35 1.10 8.44 5.56
C SER A 35 1.63 7.40 6.57
N GLU A 36 1.06 6.20 6.58
CA GLU A 36 1.47 5.09 7.45
C GLU A 36 2.36 4.07 6.74
N ILE A 37 2.54 4.20 5.42
CA ILE A 37 3.42 3.34 4.66
C ILE A 37 4.87 3.82 4.86
N PRO A 38 5.71 3.01 5.51
CA PRO A 38 7.10 3.35 5.77
C PRO A 38 7.88 3.44 4.46
N ASP A 39 8.81 4.38 4.41
CA ASP A 39 9.79 4.49 3.32
C ASP A 39 10.55 3.16 3.12
N ALA A 40 11.05 2.94 1.91
CA ALA A 40 11.82 1.73 1.57
C ALA A 40 13.08 1.55 2.46
N LYS A 41 13.60 2.64 3.02
CA LYS A 41 14.77 2.66 3.92
C LYS A 41 14.41 2.61 5.40
N ALA A 42 13.13 2.73 5.76
CA ALA A 42 12.67 2.69 7.13
C ALA A 42 12.52 1.24 7.61
N GLU A 43 12.64 1.04 8.92
CA GLU A 43 12.42 -0.25 9.53
C GLU A 43 11.00 -0.75 9.25
N ARG A 44 10.86 -2.08 9.17
CA ARG A 44 9.55 -2.71 8.92
C ARG A 44 8.70 -2.54 10.19
N PRO A 45 7.51 -1.91 10.10
CA PRO A 45 6.70 -1.65 11.27
C PRO A 45 6.02 -2.93 11.76
N GLU A 46 5.83 -3.04 13.07
CA GLU A 46 5.28 -4.24 13.71
C GLU A 46 3.87 -4.60 13.23
N TRP A 47 3.06 -3.60 12.84
CA TRP A 47 1.73 -3.84 12.28
C TRP A 47 1.79 -4.64 10.98
N LEU A 48 2.85 -4.45 10.18
CA LEU A 48 3.01 -5.16 8.92
C LEU A 48 3.37 -6.62 9.14
N ASP A 49 4.22 -6.89 10.14
CA ASP A 49 4.53 -8.25 10.56
C ASP A 49 3.30 -8.94 11.19
N ALA A 50 2.51 -8.21 11.98
CA ALA A 50 1.24 -8.71 12.52
C ALA A 50 0.23 -9.05 11.41
N LEU A 51 0.16 -8.22 10.36
CA LEU A 51 -0.73 -8.43 9.22
C LEU A 51 -0.30 -9.64 8.39
N CYS A 52 1.01 -9.81 8.13
CA CYS A 52 1.55 -11.00 7.47
C CYS A 52 1.34 -12.29 8.28
N ARG A 53 1.34 -12.22 9.61
CA ARG A 53 1.09 -13.39 10.49
C ARG A 53 -0.39 -13.75 10.60
N ARG A 54 -1.29 -12.84 10.23
CA ARG A 54 -2.73 -13.11 10.24
C ARG A 54 -3.06 -14.14 9.16
N TYR A 55 -3.71 -15.23 9.56
CA TYR A 55 -4.12 -16.30 8.64
C TYR A 55 -4.92 -15.72 7.48
N GLY A 56 -4.50 -16.00 6.26
CA GLY A 56 -5.18 -15.56 5.03
C GLY A 56 -4.50 -14.41 4.29
N THR A 57 -3.55 -13.68 4.89
CA THR A 57 -2.79 -12.62 4.19
C THR A 57 -1.75 -13.24 3.25
N ASP A 58 -1.86 -12.97 1.96
CA ASP A 58 -0.81 -13.23 0.99
C ASP A 58 0.33 -12.22 1.18
N GLY A 59 1.38 -12.66 1.88
CA GLY A 59 2.53 -11.82 2.21
C GLY A 59 3.32 -11.33 0.99
N ASP A 60 3.33 -12.10 -0.10
CA ASP A 60 4.00 -11.73 -1.34
C ASP A 60 3.19 -10.67 -2.09
N ASP A 61 1.86 -10.82 -2.13
CA ASP A 61 0.95 -9.83 -2.72
C ASP A 61 1.02 -8.50 -1.95
N LEU A 62 1.04 -8.55 -0.62
CA LEU A 62 1.22 -7.37 0.23
C LEU A 62 2.59 -6.71 0.04
N ALA A 63 3.66 -7.49 -0.12
CA ALA A 63 4.99 -6.97 -0.42
C ALA A 63 5.04 -6.28 -1.79
N ALA A 64 4.33 -6.81 -2.79
CA ALA A 64 4.19 -6.16 -4.10
C ALA A 64 3.42 -4.83 -3.98
N ALA A 65 2.32 -4.80 -3.23
CA ALA A 65 1.55 -3.57 -2.97
C ALA A 65 2.43 -2.49 -2.31
N LEU A 66 3.20 -2.86 -1.27
CA LEU A 66 4.12 -1.95 -0.59
C LEU A 66 5.20 -1.39 -1.52
N LYS A 67 5.73 -2.22 -2.42
CA LYS A 67 6.73 -1.78 -3.39
C LYS A 67 6.17 -0.71 -4.32
N VAL A 68 4.96 -0.94 -4.85
CA VAL A 68 4.29 0.04 -5.73
C VAL A 68 3.95 1.32 -4.96
N ALA A 69 3.38 1.20 -3.77
CA ALA A 69 3.01 2.36 -2.96
C ALA A 69 4.22 3.25 -2.62
N ARG A 70 5.38 2.64 -2.34
CA ARG A 70 6.65 3.36 -2.11
C ARG A 70 7.16 4.06 -3.36
N SER A 71 7.03 3.45 -4.54
CA SER A 71 7.39 4.11 -5.80
C SER A 71 6.53 5.35 -6.04
N ILE A 72 5.22 5.27 -5.79
CA ILE A 72 4.31 6.43 -5.92
C ILE A 72 4.67 7.54 -4.94
N GLN A 73 4.99 7.21 -3.68
CA GLN A 73 5.45 8.22 -2.72
C GLN A 73 6.76 8.88 -3.14
N ALA A 74 7.72 8.10 -3.67
CA ALA A 74 8.98 8.63 -4.15
C ALA A 74 8.77 9.60 -5.32
N ASP A 75 7.97 9.18 -6.31
CA ASP A 75 7.63 10.00 -7.48
C ASP A 75 6.89 11.29 -7.06
N ALA A 76 5.97 11.21 -6.11
CA ALA A 76 5.26 12.38 -5.58
C ALA A 76 6.19 13.35 -4.84
N ARG A 77 7.15 12.84 -4.07
CA ARG A 77 8.16 13.66 -3.38
C ARG A 77 9.10 14.34 -4.38
N ASP A 78 9.54 13.63 -5.40
CA ASP A 78 10.40 14.19 -6.45
C ASP A 78 9.66 15.25 -7.28
N ALA A 79 8.39 15.00 -7.62
CA ALA A 79 7.53 15.99 -8.29
C ALA A 79 7.35 17.27 -7.44
N SER A 80 7.12 17.14 -6.13
CA SER A 80 7.07 18.29 -5.22
C SER A 80 8.40 19.05 -5.12
N LYS A 81 9.53 18.37 -5.30
CA LYS A 81 10.87 19.00 -5.25
C LYS A 81 11.24 19.74 -6.54
N SER A 82 10.73 19.31 -7.69
CA SER A 82 10.99 19.96 -8.99
C SER A 82 10.10 21.17 -9.27
N ALA A 83 9.09 21.44 -8.44
CA ALA A 83 8.18 22.59 -8.58
C ALA A 83 8.58 23.82 -7.74
N ALA A 84 9.75 23.79 -7.10
CA ALA A 84 10.26 24.84 -6.20
C ALA A 84 11.47 25.61 -6.78
#